data_AF-A0A3B0VMX9-F1
#
_entry.id   AF-A0A3B0VMX9-F1
#
_cell.length_a   1.000
_cell.length_b   1.000
_cell.length_c   1.000
_cell.angle_alpha   90.00
_cell.angle_beta   90.00
_cell.angle_gamma   90.00
#
_symmetry.space_group_name_H-M   'P 1'
#
loop_
_entity.id
_entity.type
_entity.pdbx_description
1 polymer ?
#
loop_
_entity_poly.entity_id
_entity_poly.type
_entity_poly.pdbx_seq_one_letter_code
_entity_poly.pdbx_strand_id
1 'polypeptide(L)'
;MMNKYLSALCLAVLVTNSALAAESVKPSPKINYADNLLMNSKTAKRLEAMESEEARLALEEARGLLEQAKVAHNSGDKAEGSSLSSLALKKFTQAAKLLPKSESALKVLRKRYIELDEEIASYLEWYDSAPYVSGDEQHAIDKAKSEVSEAKSLFEKSKYEAANKVLTRVLDDVVIMTNRSMTSSEIVSSLDFETPEQEHKYELARNNEYKRLIPIAEQQKAPKGGKLMLFKRFVKKAEEIRTQADSELQSGSIETSIKTLQNSTDQYLRALRMVGIR
;
A
#
# COMPACT_ATOMS: atom_id res chain seq x y z
N MET A 1 8.28 -109.91 12.44
CA MET A 1 8.90 -108.68 12.99
C MET A 1 9.06 -107.71 11.84
N MET A 2 8.14 -106.74 11.72
CA MET A 2 8.31 -105.29 11.98
C MET A 2 8.71 -104.52 10.69
N ASN A 3 7.80 -103.73 10.09
CA ASN A 3 7.58 -102.26 10.31
C ASN A 3 8.74 -101.43 9.69
N LYS A 4 8.63 -100.41 8.80
CA LYS A 4 7.71 -99.26 8.68
C LYS A 4 7.97 -98.46 7.37
N TYR A 5 6.89 -97.91 6.79
CA TYR A 5 6.62 -96.56 6.24
C TYR A 5 7.64 -95.65 5.52
N LEU A 6 7.04 -94.79 4.66
CA LEU A 6 7.36 -93.43 4.18
C LEU A 6 7.90 -93.32 2.75
N SER A 7 7.50 -92.36 1.91
CA SER A 7 6.36 -91.43 1.87
C SER A 7 6.47 -90.73 0.50
N ALA A 8 5.34 -90.53 -0.17
CA ALA A 8 5.24 -89.68 -1.34
C ALA A 8 5.66 -88.24 -0.99
N LEU A 9 6.42 -87.59 -1.89
CA LEU A 9 6.68 -86.16 -1.83
C LEU A 9 6.11 -85.53 -3.12
N CYS A 10 4.86 -85.05 -3.03
CA CYS A 10 4.27 -84.19 -4.03
C CYS A 10 4.95 -82.81 -3.96
N LEU A 11 5.60 -82.42 -5.05
CA LEU A 11 6.17 -81.10 -5.24
C LEU A 11 5.03 -80.12 -5.61
N ALA A 12 4.51 -79.40 -4.63
CA ALA A 12 3.56 -78.32 -4.86
C ALA A 12 4.34 -77.02 -5.18
N VAL A 13 4.37 -76.64 -6.46
CA VAL A 13 4.86 -75.32 -6.89
C VAL A 13 3.76 -74.29 -6.58
N LEU A 14 3.94 -73.54 -5.50
CA LEU A 14 3.16 -72.34 -5.19
C LEU A 14 3.61 -71.19 -6.09
N VAL A 15 2.86 -70.95 -7.17
CA VAL A 15 2.93 -69.68 -7.91
C VAL A 15 2.24 -68.62 -7.05
N THR A 16 3.00 -67.85 -6.28
CA THR A 16 2.47 -66.65 -5.61
C THR A 16 2.25 -65.58 -6.66
N ASN A 17 1.00 -65.46 -7.12
CA ASN A 17 0.51 -64.31 -7.88
C ASN A 17 0.52 -63.09 -6.95
N SER A 18 1.63 -62.35 -6.95
CA SER A 18 1.74 -61.03 -6.32
C SER A 18 0.97 -60.01 -7.17
N ALA A 19 -0.36 -60.07 -7.12
CA ALA A 19 -1.19 -58.96 -7.55
C ALA A 19 -1.00 -57.83 -6.52
N LEU A 20 0.01 -56.98 -6.73
CA LEU A 20 0.03 -55.66 -6.12
C LEU A 20 -1.21 -54.93 -6.63
N ALA A 21 -2.25 -54.87 -5.79
CA ALA A 21 -3.28 -53.86 -5.93
C ALA A 21 -2.56 -52.51 -5.86
N ALA A 22 -2.46 -51.83 -7.00
CA ALA A 22 -1.99 -50.46 -7.07
C ALA A 22 -2.95 -49.62 -6.19
N GLU A 23 -2.51 -49.33 -4.98
CA GLU A 23 -3.18 -48.42 -4.08
C GLU A 23 -3.35 -47.10 -4.85
N SER A 24 -4.59 -46.70 -5.12
CA SER A 24 -4.86 -45.56 -5.98
C SER A 24 -4.25 -44.32 -5.35
N VAL A 25 -3.19 -43.79 -6.00
CA VAL A 25 -2.48 -42.61 -5.51
C VAL A 25 -3.47 -41.46 -5.46
N LYS A 26 -3.82 -41.00 -4.25
CA LYS A 26 -4.74 -39.89 -4.08
C LYS A 26 -4.20 -38.64 -4.80
N PRO A 27 -5.05 -37.90 -5.56
CA PRO A 27 -4.63 -36.70 -6.27
C PRO A 27 -4.04 -35.65 -5.32
N SER A 28 -2.91 -35.04 -5.69
CA SER A 28 -2.33 -33.93 -4.92
C SER A 28 -3.18 -32.66 -5.08
N PRO A 29 -3.67 -32.04 -3.99
CA PRO A 29 -4.43 -30.79 -4.06
C PRO A 29 -3.67 -29.67 -4.77
N LYS A 30 -2.34 -29.63 -4.62
CA LYS A 30 -1.48 -28.63 -5.24
C LYS A 30 -1.34 -28.84 -6.74
N ILE A 31 -1.18 -30.08 -7.18
CA ILE A 31 -1.14 -30.42 -8.61
C ILE A 31 -2.49 -30.09 -9.25
N ASN A 32 -3.61 -30.43 -8.60
CA ASN A 32 -4.95 -30.11 -9.08
C ASN A 32 -5.20 -28.60 -9.20
N TYR A 33 -4.70 -27.82 -8.23
CA TYR A 33 -4.76 -26.36 -8.29
C TYR A 33 -3.94 -25.81 -9.48
N ALA A 34 -2.69 -26.26 -9.62
CA ALA A 34 -1.83 -25.85 -10.72
C ALA A 34 -2.43 -26.24 -12.08
N ASP A 35 -2.97 -27.44 -12.20
CA ASP A 35 -3.63 -27.92 -13.42
C ASP A 35 -4.81 -27.04 -13.83
N ASN A 36 -5.74 -26.78 -12.90
CA ASN A 36 -6.85 -25.88 -13.18
C ASN A 36 -6.38 -24.46 -13.56
N LEU A 37 -5.35 -23.95 -12.89
CA LEU A 37 -4.82 -22.61 -13.17
C LEU A 37 -4.17 -22.53 -14.56
N LEU A 38 -3.36 -23.53 -14.94
CA LEU A 38 -2.60 -23.55 -16.19
C LEU A 38 -3.45 -23.94 -17.41
N MET A 39 -4.54 -24.69 -17.22
CA MET A 39 -5.38 -25.16 -18.33
C MET A 39 -6.64 -24.31 -18.51
N ASN A 40 -7.28 -23.87 -17.42
CA ASN A 40 -8.64 -23.33 -17.49
C ASN A 40 -8.76 -21.84 -17.12
N SER A 41 -7.72 -21.23 -16.53
CA SER A 41 -7.83 -19.85 -16.05
C SER A 41 -7.95 -18.83 -17.19
N LYS A 42 -8.60 -17.70 -16.90
CA LYS A 42 -8.66 -16.55 -17.81
C LYS A 42 -7.25 -16.05 -18.18
N THR A 43 -6.30 -16.14 -17.27
CA THR A 43 -4.90 -15.76 -17.51
C THR A 43 -4.22 -16.69 -18.51
N ALA A 44 -4.41 -18.01 -18.36
CA ALA A 44 -3.88 -18.99 -19.31
C ALA A 44 -4.44 -18.76 -20.72
N LYS A 45 -5.76 -18.61 -20.85
CA LYS A 45 -6.42 -18.30 -22.14
C LYS A 45 -5.89 -17.02 -22.79
N ARG A 46 -5.60 -15.99 -21.97
CA ARG A 46 -5.03 -14.75 -22.49
C ARG A 46 -3.59 -14.90 -22.94
N LEU A 47 -2.77 -15.72 -22.25
CA LEU A 47 -1.41 -16.03 -22.67
C LEU A 47 -1.39 -16.82 -23.98
N GLU A 48 -2.31 -17.77 -24.15
CA GLU A 48 -2.47 -18.52 -25.40
C GLU A 48 -2.89 -17.64 -26.57
N ALA A 49 -3.73 -16.64 -26.32
CA ALA A 49 -4.17 -15.69 -27.33
C ALA A 49 -3.12 -14.61 -27.65
N MET A 50 -1.96 -14.59 -26.97
CA MET A 50 -0.88 -13.66 -27.31
C MET A 50 -0.12 -14.17 -28.54
N GLU A 51 0.17 -13.28 -29.47
CA GLU A 51 1.08 -13.54 -30.60
C GLU A 51 2.57 -13.50 -30.20
N SER A 52 2.87 -13.41 -28.89
CA SER A 52 4.25 -13.38 -28.39
C SER A 52 4.78 -14.80 -28.22
N GLU A 53 5.85 -15.11 -28.96
CA GLU A 53 6.58 -16.37 -28.84
C GLU A 53 7.12 -16.59 -27.41
N GLU A 54 7.56 -15.52 -26.74
CA GLU A 54 8.03 -15.58 -25.36
C GLU A 54 6.91 -16.02 -24.39
N ALA A 55 5.71 -15.46 -24.56
CA ALA A 55 4.55 -15.82 -23.72
C ALA A 55 4.11 -17.27 -23.96
N ARG A 56 4.15 -17.72 -25.21
CA ARG A 56 3.83 -19.09 -25.62
C ARG A 56 4.80 -20.09 -25.00
N LEU A 57 6.11 -19.85 -25.17
CA LEU A 57 7.16 -20.72 -24.62
C LEU A 57 7.12 -20.77 -23.09
N ALA A 58 6.89 -19.64 -22.42
CA ALA A 58 6.80 -19.60 -20.96
C ALA A 58 5.58 -20.37 -20.41
N LEU A 59 4.45 -20.34 -21.11
CA LEU A 59 3.27 -21.14 -20.75
C LEU A 59 3.51 -22.64 -21.01
N GLU A 60 4.16 -22.98 -22.13
CA GLU A 60 4.52 -24.34 -22.48
C GLU A 60 5.49 -24.97 -21.47
N GLU A 61 6.52 -24.23 -21.06
CA GLU A 61 7.46 -24.65 -20.01
C GLU A 61 6.72 -24.92 -18.68
N ALA A 62 5.82 -24.03 -18.28
CA ALA A 62 5.03 -24.20 -17.06
C ALA A 62 4.15 -25.47 -17.11
N ARG A 63 3.55 -25.77 -18.27
CA ARG A 63 2.75 -26.99 -18.49
C ARG A 63 3.62 -28.25 -18.49
N GLY A 64 4.79 -28.20 -19.11
CA GLY A 64 5.74 -29.32 -19.09
C GLY A 64 6.17 -29.70 -17.66
N LEU A 65 6.46 -28.70 -16.82
CA LEU A 65 6.78 -28.92 -15.41
C LEU A 65 5.61 -29.53 -14.62
N LEU A 66 4.38 -29.13 -14.93
CA LEU A 66 3.19 -29.70 -14.31
C LEU A 66 2.98 -31.17 -14.72
N GLU A 67 3.23 -31.53 -15.97
CA GLU A 67 3.18 -32.93 -16.41
C GLU A 67 4.25 -33.79 -15.72
N GLN A 68 5.48 -33.28 -15.58
CA GLN A 68 6.51 -33.95 -14.79
C GLN A 68 6.08 -34.11 -13.33
N ALA A 69 5.43 -33.09 -12.75
CA ALA A 69 4.91 -33.15 -11.39
C ALA A 69 3.86 -34.27 -11.21
N LYS A 70 2.96 -34.43 -12.20
CA LYS A 70 1.94 -35.50 -12.20
C LYS A 70 2.60 -36.88 -12.29
N VAL A 71 3.59 -37.05 -13.16
CA VAL A 71 4.34 -38.30 -13.32
C VAL A 71 5.07 -38.67 -12.01
N ALA A 72 5.82 -37.73 -11.43
CA ALA A 72 6.53 -37.94 -10.17
C ALA A 72 5.57 -38.34 -9.04
N HIS A 73 4.45 -37.61 -8.88
CA HIS A 73 3.44 -37.91 -7.86
C HIS A 73 2.81 -39.30 -8.06
N ASN A 74 2.47 -39.67 -9.29
CA ASN A 74 1.88 -40.97 -9.61
C ASN A 74 2.86 -42.14 -9.45
N SER A 75 4.16 -41.89 -9.59
CA SER A 75 5.22 -42.88 -9.32
C SER A 75 5.51 -43.09 -7.82
N GLY A 76 4.85 -42.34 -6.94
CA GLY A 76 5.04 -42.39 -5.49
C GLY A 76 5.99 -41.32 -4.95
N ASP A 77 6.73 -40.60 -5.82
CA ASP A 77 7.57 -39.48 -5.44
C ASP A 77 6.77 -38.19 -5.25
N LYS A 78 6.07 -38.13 -4.11
CA LYS A 78 5.22 -36.99 -3.73
C LYS A 78 6.03 -35.71 -3.47
N ALA A 79 7.29 -35.84 -3.03
CA ALA A 79 8.14 -34.69 -2.73
C ALA A 79 8.53 -33.98 -4.02
N GLU A 80 8.98 -34.74 -5.01
CA GLU A 80 9.34 -34.21 -6.33
C GLU A 80 8.12 -33.64 -7.05
N GLY A 81 6.97 -34.35 -7.01
CA GLY A 81 5.72 -33.82 -7.56
C GLY A 81 5.27 -32.49 -6.93
N SER A 82 5.48 -32.32 -5.61
CA SER A 82 5.21 -31.05 -4.93
C SER A 82 6.20 -29.96 -5.35
N SER A 83 7.48 -30.28 -5.52
CA SER A 83 8.52 -29.34 -5.96
C SER A 83 8.24 -28.82 -7.37
N LEU A 84 8.04 -29.74 -8.33
CA LEU A 84 7.79 -29.43 -9.74
C LEU A 84 6.50 -28.63 -9.94
N SER A 85 5.43 -28.95 -9.21
CA SER A 85 4.19 -28.15 -9.26
C SER A 85 4.37 -26.73 -8.72
N SER A 86 5.24 -26.53 -7.72
CA SER A 86 5.63 -25.20 -7.26
C SER A 86 6.39 -24.42 -8.34
N LEU A 87 7.31 -25.08 -9.04
CA LEU A 87 8.08 -24.47 -10.11
C LEU A 87 7.18 -24.10 -11.30
N ALA A 88 6.24 -24.97 -11.67
CA ALA A 88 5.22 -24.70 -12.68
C ALA A 88 4.41 -23.43 -12.37
N LEU A 89 3.90 -23.30 -11.13
CA LEU A 89 3.18 -22.11 -10.69
C LEU A 89 4.04 -20.84 -10.74
N LYS A 90 5.31 -20.93 -10.36
CA LYS A 90 6.26 -19.81 -10.44
C LYS A 90 6.47 -19.35 -11.88
N LYS A 91 6.69 -20.30 -12.80
CA LYS A 91 6.86 -20.04 -14.24
C LYS A 91 5.60 -19.43 -14.86
N PHE A 92 4.43 -19.98 -14.56
CA PHE A 92 3.16 -19.43 -14.99
C PHE A 92 2.95 -17.99 -14.50
N THR A 93 3.33 -17.70 -13.25
CA THR A 93 3.25 -16.33 -12.70
C THR A 93 4.19 -15.37 -13.41
N GLN A 94 5.38 -15.83 -13.81
CA GLN A 94 6.31 -15.03 -14.61
C GLN A 94 5.73 -14.76 -16.01
N ALA A 95 5.19 -15.79 -16.68
CA ALA A 95 4.51 -15.64 -17.97
C ALA A 95 3.36 -14.63 -17.88
N ALA A 96 2.53 -14.72 -16.83
CA ALA A 96 1.40 -13.82 -16.62
C ALA A 96 1.79 -12.33 -16.50
N LYS A 97 3.06 -12.02 -16.21
CA LYS A 97 3.56 -10.63 -16.20
C LYS A 97 3.76 -10.05 -17.60
N LEU A 98 3.88 -10.90 -18.62
CA LEU A 98 3.99 -10.50 -20.02
C LEU A 98 2.64 -10.02 -20.58
N LEU A 99 1.53 -10.40 -19.93
CA LEU A 99 0.21 -9.97 -20.35
C LEU A 99 0.04 -8.45 -20.18
N PRO A 100 -0.55 -7.77 -21.18
CA PRO A 100 -1.08 -6.44 -20.98
C PRO A 100 -2.00 -6.40 -19.76
N LYS A 101 -1.91 -5.35 -18.96
CA LYS A 101 -2.83 -5.15 -17.82
C LYS A 101 -4.26 -5.10 -18.35
N SER A 102 -5.22 -5.66 -17.60
CA SER A 102 -6.62 -5.56 -17.98
C SER A 102 -7.11 -4.12 -17.89
N GLU A 103 -8.13 -3.76 -18.67
CA GLU A 103 -8.75 -2.43 -18.61
C GLU A 103 -9.22 -2.07 -17.19
N SER A 104 -9.75 -3.05 -16.45
CA SER A 104 -10.10 -2.88 -15.04
C SER A 104 -8.91 -2.49 -14.16
N ALA A 105 -7.74 -3.09 -14.39
CA ALA A 105 -6.52 -2.78 -13.65
C ALA A 105 -5.98 -1.39 -14.04
N LEU A 106 -6.03 -1.04 -15.32
CA LEU A 106 -5.66 0.30 -15.80
C LEU A 106 -6.58 1.37 -15.19
N LYS A 107 -7.89 1.11 -15.10
CA LYS A 107 -8.85 2.01 -14.44
C LYS A 107 -8.51 2.26 -12.98
N VAL A 108 -8.11 1.22 -12.23
CA VAL A 108 -7.66 1.35 -10.84
C VAL A 108 -6.39 2.21 -10.75
N LEU A 109 -5.41 1.98 -11.61
CA LEU A 109 -4.17 2.77 -11.64
C LEU A 109 -4.44 4.24 -11.99
N ARG A 110 -5.35 4.51 -12.92
CA ARG A 110 -5.76 5.89 -13.27
C ARG A 110 -6.44 6.59 -12.10
N LYS A 111 -7.36 5.91 -11.42
CA LYS A 111 -8.03 6.48 -10.24
C LYS A 111 -7.02 6.84 -9.15
N ARG A 112 -6.07 5.94 -8.88
CA ARG A 112 -5.02 6.19 -7.89
C ARG A 112 -4.16 7.40 -8.23
N TYR A 113 -3.84 7.61 -9.50
CA TYR A 113 -3.10 8.78 -9.95
C TYR A 113 -3.85 10.07 -9.59
N ILE A 114 -5.14 10.14 -9.93
CA ILE A 114 -5.98 11.32 -9.65
C ILE A 114 -6.03 11.60 -8.15
N GLU A 115 -6.25 10.57 -7.33
CA GLU A 115 -6.27 10.72 -5.86
C GLU A 115 -4.94 11.26 -5.30
N LEU A 116 -3.81 10.77 -5.81
CA LEU A 116 -2.48 11.24 -5.39
C LEU A 116 -2.19 12.67 -5.86
N ASP A 117 -2.55 13.00 -7.10
CA ASP A 117 -2.35 14.32 -7.70
C ASP A 117 -3.15 15.39 -6.95
N GLU A 118 -4.42 15.12 -6.64
CA GLU A 118 -5.28 15.97 -5.83
C GLU A 118 -4.71 16.16 -4.41
N GLU A 119 -4.25 15.08 -3.77
CA GLU A 119 -3.67 15.17 -2.43
C GLU A 119 -2.39 16.01 -2.41
N ILE A 120 -1.46 15.77 -3.34
CA ILE A 120 -0.21 16.55 -3.45
C ILE A 120 -0.51 18.01 -3.78
N ALA A 121 -1.46 18.30 -4.66
CA ALA A 121 -1.86 19.66 -5.01
C ALA A 121 -2.29 20.46 -3.76
N SER A 122 -3.01 19.83 -2.83
CA SER A 122 -3.42 20.49 -1.58
C SER A 122 -2.23 20.89 -0.70
N TYR A 123 -1.15 20.10 -0.68
CA TYR A 123 0.08 20.47 0.02
C TYR A 123 0.83 21.60 -0.69
N LEU A 124 0.95 21.54 -2.01
CA LEU A 124 1.66 22.57 -2.77
C LEU A 124 0.94 23.93 -2.73
N GLU A 125 -0.40 23.93 -2.76
CA GLU A 125 -1.21 25.15 -2.60
C GLU A 125 -1.02 25.78 -1.21
N TRP A 126 -0.84 24.97 -0.17
CA TRP A 126 -0.51 25.46 1.17
C TRP A 126 0.79 26.28 1.17
N TYR A 127 1.84 25.77 0.52
CA TYR A 127 3.11 26.48 0.40
C TYR A 127 3.03 27.72 -0.48
N ASP A 128 2.27 27.68 -1.57
CA ASP A 128 2.05 28.86 -2.43
C ASP A 128 1.34 30.00 -1.67
N SER A 129 0.57 29.64 -0.62
CA SER A 129 -0.16 30.57 0.23
C SER A 129 0.55 30.89 1.55
N ALA A 130 1.72 30.31 1.82
CA ALA A 130 2.41 30.48 3.08
C ALA A 130 3.11 31.85 3.14
N PRO A 131 3.00 32.60 4.25
CA PRO A 131 3.61 33.93 4.37
C PRO A 131 5.15 33.88 4.42
N TYR A 132 5.71 32.73 4.77
CA TYR A 132 7.13 32.48 4.80
C TYR A 132 7.40 31.00 4.51
N VAL A 133 8.38 30.75 3.65
CA VAL A 133 8.93 29.44 3.32
C VAL A 133 10.45 29.60 3.32
N SER A 134 11.17 28.74 4.03
CA SER A 134 12.63 28.81 4.05
C SER A 134 13.23 28.44 2.69
N GLY A 135 14.47 28.84 2.41
CA GLY A 135 15.12 28.55 1.11
C GLY A 135 15.24 27.04 0.82
N ASP A 136 15.50 26.23 1.83
CA ASP A 136 15.58 24.77 1.71
C ASP A 136 14.21 24.13 1.42
N GLU A 137 13.15 24.65 2.06
CA GLU A 137 11.77 24.23 1.78
C GLU A 137 11.35 24.64 0.37
N GLN A 138 11.68 25.86 -0.07
CA GLN A 138 11.41 26.32 -1.43
C GLN A 138 12.03 25.40 -2.48
N HIS A 139 13.29 25.00 -2.27
CA HIS A 139 13.96 24.06 -3.18
C HIS A 139 13.26 22.69 -3.21
N ALA A 140 12.81 22.19 -2.07
CA ALA A 140 12.07 20.94 -1.99
C ALA A 140 10.69 21.02 -2.68
N ILE A 141 9.99 22.15 -2.57
CA ILE A 141 8.72 22.43 -3.25
C ILE A 141 8.91 22.47 -4.77
N ASP A 142 9.93 23.19 -5.23
CA ASP A 142 10.23 23.29 -6.66
C ASP A 142 10.57 21.92 -7.26
N LYS A 143 11.33 21.10 -6.52
CA LYS A 143 11.59 19.71 -6.87
C LYS A 143 10.30 18.89 -6.93
N ALA A 144 9.43 18.99 -5.93
CA ALA A 144 8.16 18.28 -5.92
C ALA A 144 7.28 18.67 -7.13
N LYS A 145 7.19 19.96 -7.46
CA LYS A 145 6.48 20.47 -8.65
C LYS A 145 7.05 19.87 -9.95
N SER A 146 8.38 19.80 -10.07
CA SER A 146 9.04 19.16 -11.22
C SER A 146 8.69 17.67 -11.33
N GLU A 147 8.70 16.94 -10.22
CA GLU A 147 8.40 15.51 -10.19
C GLU A 147 6.91 15.22 -10.47
N VAL A 148 5.99 16.08 -10.04
CA VAL A 148 4.57 16.04 -10.44
C VAL A 148 4.43 16.20 -11.94
N SER A 149 5.15 17.15 -12.55
CA SER A 149 5.16 17.33 -14.00
C SER A 149 5.71 16.10 -14.74
N GLU A 150 6.73 15.43 -14.19
CA GLU A 150 7.24 14.16 -14.73
C GLU A 150 6.16 13.07 -14.67
N ALA A 151 5.49 12.92 -13.52
CA ALA A 151 4.43 11.94 -13.34
C ALA A 151 3.27 12.17 -14.32
N LYS A 152 2.91 13.43 -14.60
CA LYS A 152 1.92 13.79 -15.60
C LYS A 152 2.31 13.33 -17.01
N SER A 153 3.56 13.55 -17.42
CA SER A 153 4.09 13.05 -18.70
C SER A 153 4.07 11.52 -18.77
N LEU A 154 4.35 10.81 -17.66
CA LEU A 154 4.22 9.35 -17.58
C LEU A 154 2.76 8.91 -17.72
N PHE A 155 1.82 9.62 -17.08
CA PHE A 155 0.40 9.35 -17.14
C PHE A 155 -0.16 9.53 -18.56
N GLU A 156 0.20 10.61 -19.25
CA GLU A 156 -0.19 10.88 -20.64
C GLU A 156 0.33 9.79 -21.60
N LYS A 157 1.50 9.21 -21.30
CA LYS A 157 2.07 8.06 -22.02
C LYS A 157 1.47 6.71 -21.58
N SER A 158 0.37 6.72 -20.83
CA SER A 158 -0.29 5.53 -20.27
C SER A 158 0.59 4.67 -19.36
N LYS A 159 1.69 5.21 -18.84
CA LYS A 159 2.59 4.55 -17.89
C LYS A 159 2.12 4.76 -16.45
N TYR A 160 0.87 4.38 -16.15
CA TYR A 160 0.21 4.71 -14.89
C TYR A 160 0.92 4.17 -13.64
N GLU A 161 1.51 2.98 -13.72
CA GLU A 161 2.25 2.39 -12.58
C GLU A 161 3.51 3.21 -12.24
N ALA A 162 4.23 3.66 -13.26
CA ALA A 162 5.39 4.53 -13.07
C ALA A 162 4.98 5.92 -12.54
N ALA A 163 3.92 6.51 -13.10
CA ALA A 163 3.37 7.78 -12.63
C ALA A 163 2.96 7.70 -11.14
N ASN A 164 2.22 6.65 -10.75
CA ASN A 164 1.81 6.42 -9.36
C ASN A 164 3.01 6.23 -8.42
N LYS A 165 4.09 5.57 -8.88
CA LYS A 165 5.31 5.41 -8.09
C LYS A 165 6.00 6.75 -7.83
N VAL A 166 6.06 7.63 -8.83
CA VAL A 166 6.60 8.99 -8.67
C VAL A 166 5.73 9.78 -7.69
N LEU A 167 4.42 9.84 -7.91
CA LEU A 167 3.53 10.60 -7.02
C LEU A 167 3.50 10.07 -5.59
N THR A 168 3.59 8.75 -5.37
CA THR A 168 3.66 8.20 -4.01
C THR A 168 4.89 8.71 -3.25
N ARG A 169 6.05 8.74 -3.91
CA ARG A 169 7.28 9.29 -3.33
C ARG A 169 7.16 10.79 -3.08
N VAL A 170 6.62 11.54 -4.04
CA VAL A 170 6.38 12.98 -3.88
C VAL A 170 5.47 13.24 -2.68
N LEU A 171 4.38 12.48 -2.54
CA LEU A 171 3.47 12.59 -1.41
C LEU A 171 4.19 12.35 -0.08
N ASP A 172 5.00 11.29 0.02
CA ASP A 172 5.79 11.03 1.23
C ASP A 172 6.74 12.21 1.55
N ASP A 173 7.43 12.74 0.55
CA ASP A 173 8.37 13.86 0.70
C ASP A 173 7.66 15.15 1.15
N VAL A 174 6.54 15.53 0.51
CA VAL A 174 5.80 16.74 0.89
C VAL A 174 5.15 16.62 2.26
N VAL A 175 4.69 15.42 2.64
CA VAL A 175 4.17 15.15 4.00
C VAL A 175 5.28 15.28 5.03
N ILE A 176 6.46 14.71 4.78
CA ILE A 176 7.60 14.82 5.69
C ILE A 176 8.04 16.27 5.84
N MET A 177 8.18 17.00 4.73
CA MET A 177 8.53 18.42 4.73
C MET A 177 7.51 19.24 5.51
N THR A 178 6.23 19.06 5.25
CA THR A 178 5.15 19.79 5.93
C THR A 178 5.16 19.54 7.44
N ASN A 179 5.35 18.28 7.86
CA ASN A 179 5.53 17.96 9.28
C ASN A 179 6.79 18.62 9.87
N ARG A 180 7.89 18.73 9.11
CA ARG A 180 9.11 19.44 9.56
C ARG A 180 8.89 20.93 9.69
N SER A 181 8.26 21.59 8.71
CA SER A 181 7.91 23.01 8.81
C SER A 181 7.09 23.28 10.08
N MET A 182 6.14 22.39 10.37
CA MET A 182 5.25 22.49 11.53
C MET A 182 5.90 22.17 12.89
N THR A 183 6.93 21.31 12.91
CA THR A 183 7.69 20.97 14.13
C THR A 183 8.91 21.86 14.34
N SER A 184 9.45 22.47 13.28
CA SER A 184 10.52 23.47 13.35
C SER A 184 10.06 24.78 13.98
N SER A 185 8.75 24.96 14.19
CA SER A 185 8.19 25.95 15.12
C SER A 185 8.57 25.70 16.60
N GLU A 186 9.22 24.58 16.95
CA GLU A 186 9.97 24.40 18.21
C GLU A 186 11.41 24.95 18.14
N ILE A 187 11.76 25.74 17.13
CA ILE A 187 12.89 26.67 17.27
C ILE A 187 12.40 27.83 18.12
N VAL A 188 12.71 27.71 19.41
CA VAL A 188 12.93 28.83 20.31
C VAL A 188 13.85 29.83 19.60
N SER A 189 13.26 30.76 18.87
CA SER A 189 13.82 32.06 18.59
C SER A 189 12.94 33.02 19.37
N SER A 190 13.53 33.81 20.26
CA SER A 190 12.91 35.00 20.82
C SER A 190 12.33 35.82 19.67
N LEU A 191 11.03 35.64 19.40
CA LEU A 191 10.27 36.52 18.52
C LEU A 191 10.07 37.80 19.33
N ASP A 192 10.99 38.74 19.16
CA ASP A 192 10.81 40.09 19.67
C ASP A 192 9.80 40.79 18.76
N PHE A 193 8.54 40.80 19.17
CA PHE A 193 7.51 41.58 18.50
C PHE A 193 7.65 43.05 18.90
N GLU A 194 7.72 43.95 17.92
CA GLU A 194 7.81 45.38 18.20
C GLU A 194 6.48 45.93 18.74
N THR A 195 5.36 45.30 18.37
CA THR A 195 4.02 45.68 18.83
C THR A 195 3.10 44.47 19.07
N PRO A 196 2.09 44.59 19.96
CA PRO A 196 1.08 43.54 20.16
C PRO A 196 0.31 43.17 18.88
N GLU A 197 0.13 44.10 17.94
CA GLU A 197 -0.54 43.82 16.66
C GLU A 197 0.28 42.87 15.79
N GLN A 198 1.61 42.99 15.82
CA GLN A 198 2.50 42.08 15.12
C GLN A 198 2.42 40.67 15.72
N GLU A 199 2.45 40.56 17.05
CA GLU A 199 2.29 39.29 17.76
C GLU A 199 0.93 38.66 17.48
N HIS A 200 -0.15 39.45 17.52
CA HIS A 200 -1.48 38.96 17.22
C HIS A 200 -1.59 38.44 15.78
N LYS A 201 -1.02 39.15 14.80
CA LYS A 201 -1.00 38.69 13.40
C LYS A 201 -0.23 37.37 13.26
N TYR A 202 0.89 37.24 13.96
CA TYR A 202 1.68 36.00 14.00
C TYR A 202 0.88 34.84 14.60
N GLU A 203 0.30 35.00 15.79
CA GLU A 203 -0.46 33.94 16.46
C GLU A 203 -1.74 33.57 15.69
N LEU A 204 -2.35 34.53 15.00
CA LEU A 204 -3.47 34.26 14.10
C LEU A 204 -3.06 33.39 12.91
N ALA A 205 -1.94 33.72 12.26
CA ALA A 205 -1.40 32.93 11.16
C ALA A 205 -1.09 31.50 11.62
N ARG A 206 -0.39 31.37 12.76
CA ARG A 206 -0.06 30.10 13.39
C ARG A 206 -1.31 29.28 13.74
N ASN A 207 -2.34 29.90 14.31
CA ASN A 207 -3.60 29.22 14.59
C ASN A 207 -4.27 28.68 13.31
N ASN A 208 -4.31 29.49 12.25
CA ASN A 208 -4.90 29.10 10.97
C ASN A 208 -4.13 27.96 10.28
N GLU A 209 -2.80 27.88 10.44
CA GLU A 209 -1.99 26.75 9.98
C GLU A 209 -2.43 25.45 10.64
N TYR A 210 -2.53 25.41 11.97
CA TYR A 210 -2.98 24.20 12.67
C TYR A 210 -4.44 23.84 12.38
N LYS A 211 -5.32 24.84 12.20
CA LYS A 211 -6.71 24.59 11.78
C LYS A 211 -6.77 23.90 10.41
N ARG A 212 -5.96 24.33 9.45
CA ARG A 212 -5.91 23.76 8.10
C ARG A 212 -5.48 22.29 8.08
N LEU A 213 -4.73 21.84 9.09
CA LEU A 213 -4.31 20.44 9.22
C LEU A 213 -5.42 19.49 9.66
N ILE A 214 -6.47 20.00 10.30
CA ILE A 214 -7.55 19.16 10.84
C ILE A 214 -8.22 18.28 9.77
N PRO A 215 -8.66 18.79 8.60
CA PRO A 215 -9.25 17.94 7.56
C PRO A 215 -8.25 16.93 6.98
N ILE A 216 -6.99 17.33 6.78
CA ILE A 216 -5.91 16.45 6.31
C ILE A 216 -5.71 15.30 7.29
N ALA A 217 -5.66 15.62 8.58
CA ALA A 217 -5.52 14.65 9.66
C ALA A 217 -6.70 13.68 9.75
N GLU A 218 -7.93 14.17 9.60
CA GLU A 218 -9.15 13.35 9.59
C GLU A 218 -9.14 12.37 8.41
N GLN A 219 -8.69 12.81 7.23
CA GLN A 219 -8.59 11.98 6.03
C GLN A 219 -7.47 10.93 6.14
N GLN A 220 -6.24 11.34 6.47
CA GLN A 220 -5.08 10.46 6.45
C GLN A 220 -5.06 9.45 7.60
N LYS A 221 -5.49 9.86 8.80
CA LYS A 221 -5.44 9.00 9.99
C LYS A 221 -6.76 8.27 10.22
N ALA A 222 -7.85 8.73 9.61
CA ALA A 222 -9.19 8.16 9.70
C ALA A 222 -9.54 7.66 11.12
N PRO A 223 -9.41 8.51 12.16
CA PRO A 223 -9.65 8.08 13.54
C PRO A 223 -11.08 7.54 13.70
N LYS A 224 -11.26 6.51 14.52
CA LYS A 224 -12.57 5.85 14.76
C LYS A 224 -12.90 5.78 16.24
N GLY A 225 -14.19 5.62 16.54
CA GLY A 225 -14.69 5.40 17.91
C GLY A 225 -14.31 6.54 18.87
N GLY A 226 -13.89 6.18 20.09
CA GLY A 226 -13.55 7.16 21.13
C GLY A 226 -12.47 8.17 20.74
N LYS A 227 -11.52 7.78 19.87
CA LYS A 227 -10.47 8.69 19.37
C LYS A 227 -11.05 9.78 18.46
N LEU A 228 -11.99 9.43 17.58
CA LEU A 228 -12.69 10.39 16.72
C LEU A 228 -13.51 11.40 17.54
N MET A 229 -14.20 10.91 18.57
CA MET A 229 -14.99 11.76 19.45
C MET A 229 -14.11 12.77 20.21
N LEU A 230 -12.96 12.32 20.73
CA LEU A 230 -12.03 13.19 21.43
C LEU A 230 -11.32 14.18 20.49
N PHE A 231 -10.94 13.73 19.28
CA PHE A 231 -10.44 14.59 18.20
C PHE A 231 -11.42 15.73 17.90
N LYS A 232 -12.69 15.39 17.59
CA LYS A 232 -13.73 16.39 17.28
C LYS A 232 -14.02 17.33 18.45
N ARG A 233 -13.92 16.85 19.70
CA ARG A 233 -14.06 17.69 20.90
C ARG A 233 -12.97 18.76 20.97
N PHE A 234 -11.72 18.40 20.72
CA PHE A 234 -10.62 19.36 20.71
C PHE A 234 -10.74 20.37 19.56
N VAL A 235 -11.08 19.91 18.36
CA VAL A 235 -11.33 20.79 17.20
C VAL A 235 -12.43 21.80 17.51
N LYS A 236 -13.59 21.33 17.99
CA LYS A 236 -14.70 22.20 18.37
C LYS A 236 -14.29 23.21 19.44
N LYS A 237 -13.54 22.75 20.47
CA LYS A 237 -13.08 23.64 21.53
C LYS A 237 -12.13 24.71 21.02
N ALA A 238 -11.24 24.36 20.07
CA ALA A 238 -10.36 25.31 19.41
C ALA A 238 -11.14 26.40 18.67
N GLU A 239 -12.21 26.03 17.96
CA GLU A 239 -13.08 26.96 17.21
C GLU A 239 -13.87 27.90 18.13
N GLU A 240 -14.38 27.38 19.25
CA GLU A 240 -15.03 28.19 20.30
C GLU A 240 -14.05 29.24 20.86
N ILE A 241 -12.83 28.82 21.23
CA ILE A 241 -11.79 29.72 21.74
C ILE A 241 -11.37 30.74 20.67
N ARG A 242 -11.27 30.32 19.40
CA ARG A 242 -10.93 31.21 18.28
C ARG A 242 -11.95 32.34 18.12
N THR A 243 -13.23 32.02 18.24
CA THR A 243 -14.34 32.99 18.18
C THR A 243 -14.28 33.98 19.35
N GLN A 244 -13.90 33.50 20.54
CA GLN A 244 -13.66 34.36 21.71
C GLN A 244 -12.49 35.32 21.44
N ALA A 245 -11.38 34.85 20.88
CA ALA A 245 -10.24 35.71 20.55
C ALA A 245 -10.62 36.81 19.55
N ASP A 246 -11.45 36.51 18.54
CA ASP A 246 -11.96 37.52 17.60
C ASP A 246 -12.78 38.60 18.32
N SER A 247 -13.60 38.20 19.29
CA SER A 247 -14.42 39.13 20.08
C SER A 247 -13.55 40.03 20.97
N GLU A 248 -12.51 39.46 21.59
CA GLU A 248 -11.54 40.19 22.41
C GLU A 248 -10.75 41.20 21.58
N LEU A 249 -10.35 40.84 20.36
CA LEU A 249 -9.69 41.76 19.41
C LEU A 249 -10.61 42.94 19.05
N GLN A 250 -11.88 42.65 18.72
CA GLN A 250 -12.87 43.69 18.39
C GLN A 250 -13.13 44.64 19.56
N SER A 251 -13.02 44.15 20.80
CA SER A 251 -13.13 44.98 22.01
C SER A 251 -11.87 45.80 22.33
N GLY A 252 -10.80 45.69 21.54
CA GLY A 252 -9.51 46.35 21.77
C GLY A 252 -8.60 45.62 22.78
N SER A 253 -8.98 44.42 23.24
CA SER A 253 -8.21 43.63 24.21
C SER A 253 -7.17 42.74 23.52
N ILE A 254 -6.23 43.36 22.79
CA ILE A 254 -5.27 42.67 21.90
C ILE A 254 -4.43 41.63 22.66
N GLU A 255 -3.85 41.99 23.81
CA GLU A 255 -3.04 41.05 24.61
C GLU A 255 -3.81 39.82 25.11
N THR A 256 -5.10 40.01 25.40
CA THR A 256 -5.97 38.90 25.83
C THR A 256 -6.30 38.02 24.63
N SER A 257 -6.61 38.63 23.48
CA SER A 257 -6.84 37.93 22.22
C SER A 257 -5.64 37.07 21.80
N ILE A 258 -4.40 37.57 21.95
CA ILE A 258 -3.17 36.82 21.72
C ILE A 258 -3.12 35.54 22.56
N LYS A 259 -3.32 35.66 23.88
CA LYS A 259 -3.34 34.50 24.80
C LYS A 259 -4.46 33.52 24.44
N THR A 260 -5.63 34.04 24.05
CA THR A 260 -6.77 33.22 23.63
C THR A 260 -6.47 32.49 22.31
N LEU A 261 -5.78 33.12 21.36
CA LEU A 261 -5.30 32.46 20.13
C LEU A 261 -4.31 31.33 20.43
N GLN A 262 -3.35 31.56 21.32
CA GLN A 262 -2.41 30.52 21.78
C GLN A 262 -3.15 29.32 22.39
N ASN A 263 -4.16 29.57 23.23
CA ASN A 263 -5.00 28.52 23.80
C ASN A 263 -5.81 27.75 22.74
N SER A 264 -6.29 28.43 21.70
CA SER A 264 -6.97 27.80 20.56
C SER A 264 -6.00 26.89 19.80
N THR A 265 -4.78 27.38 19.54
CA THR A 265 -3.70 26.63 18.89
C THR A 265 -3.34 25.35 19.66
N ASP A 266 -3.26 25.44 20.99
CA ASP A 266 -3.04 24.28 21.86
C ASP A 266 -4.11 23.20 21.71
N GLN A 267 -5.39 23.58 21.50
CA GLN A 267 -6.45 22.60 21.28
C GLN A 267 -6.31 21.93 19.90
N TYR A 268 -5.95 22.67 18.86
CA TYR A 268 -5.65 22.06 17.55
C TYR A 268 -4.46 21.09 17.64
N LEU A 269 -3.37 21.47 18.33
CA LEU A 269 -2.23 20.60 18.58
C LEU A 269 -2.63 19.33 19.35
N ARG A 270 -3.50 19.43 20.37
CA ARG A 270 -4.03 18.25 21.08
C ARG A 270 -4.83 17.34 20.15
N ALA A 271 -5.63 17.90 19.24
CA ALA A 271 -6.36 17.13 18.23
C ALA A 271 -5.39 16.39 17.29
N LEU A 272 -4.36 17.07 16.80
CA LEU A 272 -3.37 16.49 15.89
C LEU A 272 -2.54 15.38 16.58
N ARG A 273 -2.06 15.63 17.80
CA ARG A 273 -1.30 14.63 18.59
C ARG A 273 -2.12 13.38 18.88
N MET A 274 -3.41 13.53 19.12
CA MET A 274 -4.35 12.42 19.33
C MET A 274 -4.41 11.44 18.15
N VAL A 275 -4.15 11.92 16.94
CA VAL A 275 -4.15 11.11 15.71
C VAL A 275 -2.73 10.79 15.21
N GLY A 276 -1.71 11.09 16.01
CA GLY A 276 -0.31 10.77 15.73
C GLY A 276 0.39 11.76 14.79
N ILE A 277 -0.11 12.99 14.70
CA ILE A 277 0.55 14.12 14.04
C ILE A 277 1.17 14.97 15.14
N ARG A 278 2.49 15.14 15.13
CA ARG A 278 3.23 15.84 16.19
C ARG A 278 3.64 17.22 15.73
#